data_AF-A0A7I0JC21-F1
#
_entry.id   AF-A0A7I0JC21-F1
#
_cell.length_a   1.000
_cell.length_b   1.000
_cell.length_c   1.000
_cell.angle_alpha   90.00
_cell.angle_beta   90.00
_cell.angle_gamma   90.00
#
_symmetry.space_group_name_H-M   'P 1'
#
loop_
_entity.id
_entity.type
_entity.pdbx_description
1 polymer ?
#
loop_
_entity_poly.entity_id
_entity_poly.type
_entity_poly.pdbx_seq_one_letter_code
_entity_poly.pdbx_strand_id
1 'polypeptide(L)'
;CLAFFTGMVGMAYAAVPLYKMFCQATGYGGTTQRAEKQYAGRVLDRDITIHFDANTNGIPWQFEPVARSVTIKVGETTQAHYSATNKFDRPITGRASFNVQPEMAGAYFNKVECFCFTDTTLK
;
A
#
# COMPACT_ATOMS: atom_id res chain seq x y z
N CYS A 1 -9.29 35.38 41.39
CA CYS A 1 -10.11 34.33 40.73
C CYS A 1 -10.09 34.42 39.21
N LEU A 2 -10.45 35.55 38.58
CA LEU A 2 -10.52 35.68 37.11
C LEU A 2 -9.22 35.31 36.38
N ALA A 3 -8.05 35.79 36.84
CA ALA A 3 -6.75 35.46 36.22
C ALA A 3 -6.37 33.97 36.30
N PHE A 4 -6.80 33.29 37.36
CA PHE A 4 -6.55 31.86 37.54
C PHE A 4 -7.45 31.04 36.60
N PHE A 5 -8.71 31.47 36.46
CA PHE A 5 -9.67 30.85 35.57
C PHE A 5 -9.28 31.01 34.09
N THR A 6 -8.88 32.21 33.68
CA THR A 6 -8.39 32.45 32.31
C THR A 6 -7.08 31.72 32.03
N GLY A 7 -6.18 31.62 33.02
CA GLY A 7 -4.94 30.85 32.90
C GLY A 7 -5.19 29.35 32.69
N MET A 8 -6.09 28.73 33.46
CA MET A 8 -6.42 27.31 33.30
C MET A 8 -7.11 27.02 31.96
N VAL A 9 -8.02 27.90 31.52
CA VAL A 9 -8.68 27.77 30.21
C VAL A 9 -7.69 27.95 29.06
N GLY A 10 -6.76 28.91 29.17
CA GLY A 10 -5.70 29.11 28.18
C GLY A 10 -4.79 27.90 28.04
N MET A 11 -4.39 27.28 29.15
CA MET A 11 -3.58 26.06 29.12
C MET A 11 -4.34 24.85 28.56
N ALA A 12 -5.62 24.70 28.87
CA ALA A 12 -6.45 23.63 28.32
C ALA A 12 -6.57 23.75 26.78
N TYR A 13 -6.71 24.97 26.26
CA TYR A 13 -6.78 25.21 24.82
C TYR A 13 -5.41 25.04 24.12
N ALA A 14 -4.32 25.41 24.80
CA ALA A 14 -2.96 25.28 24.28
C ALA A 14 -2.43 23.84 24.30
N ALA A 15 -2.95 22.97 25.17
CA ALA A 15 -2.49 21.57 25.27
C ALA A 15 -2.69 20.78 23.96
N VAL A 16 -3.81 20.99 23.26
CA VAL A 16 -4.13 20.28 22.01
C VAL A 16 -3.13 20.59 20.87
N PRO A 17 -2.87 21.86 20.49
CA PRO A 17 -1.90 22.16 19.43
C PRO A 17 -0.47 21.81 19.84
N LEU A 18 -0.09 21.95 21.11
CA LEU A 18 1.24 21.59 21.59
C LEU A 18 1.47 20.07 21.54
N TYR A 19 0.45 19.28 21.93
CA TYR A 19 0.49 17.83 21.80
C TYR A 19 0.50 17.39 20.33
N LYS A 20 -0.25 18.05 19.44
CA LYS A 20 -0.18 17.81 17.99
C LYS A 20 1.21 18.10 17.43
N MET A 21 1.84 19.20 17.82
CA MET A 21 3.18 19.57 17.37
C MET A 21 4.25 18.59 17.90
N PHE A 22 4.12 18.16 19.15
CA PHE A 22 4.95 17.11 19.73
C PHE A 22 4.76 15.77 19.01
N CYS A 23 3.52 15.35 18.76
CA CYS A 23 3.22 14.11 18.05
C CYS A 23 3.68 14.14 16.60
N GLN A 24 3.63 15.30 15.93
CA GLN A 24 4.19 15.47 14.59
C GLN A 24 5.72 15.42 14.63
N ALA A 25 6.39 16.13 15.55
CA ALA A 25 7.86 16.15 15.61
C ALA A 25 8.47 14.81 16.02
N THR A 26 7.81 14.04 16.89
CA THR A 26 8.34 12.79 17.45
C THR A 26 7.72 11.52 16.87
N GLY A 27 6.59 11.63 16.15
CA GLY A 27 5.83 10.48 15.66
C GLY A 27 5.08 9.71 16.75
N TYR A 28 4.95 10.27 17.96
CA TYR A 28 4.25 9.65 19.09
C TYR A 28 2.80 9.31 18.73
N GLY A 29 2.34 8.09 19.08
CA GLY A 29 0.99 7.61 18.77
C GLY A 29 0.73 7.21 17.31
N GLY A 30 1.76 7.06 16.48
CA GLY A 30 1.61 6.61 15.08
C GLY A 30 1.25 7.73 14.10
N THR A 31 1.44 8.99 14.50
CA THR A 31 1.22 10.14 13.62
C THR A 31 2.34 10.20 12.57
N THR A 32 2.07 9.67 11.37
CA THR A 32 3.07 9.52 10.32
C THR A 32 3.49 10.87 9.76
N GLN A 33 4.80 11.15 9.77
CA GLN A 33 5.40 12.16 8.91
C GLN A 33 4.94 11.89 7.47
N ARG A 34 4.32 12.88 6.83
CA ARG A 34 3.85 12.76 5.44
C ARG A 34 5.09 12.62 4.57
N ALA A 35 5.51 11.39 4.29
CA ALA A 35 6.66 11.13 3.43
C ALA A 35 6.32 11.59 2.02
N GLU A 36 6.87 12.73 1.60
CA GLU A 36 6.74 13.28 0.24
C GLU A 36 7.35 12.37 -0.84
N LYS A 37 8.12 11.36 -0.44
CA LYS A 37 8.83 10.47 -1.37
C LYS A 37 8.04 9.20 -1.61
N GLN A 38 7.13 9.25 -2.59
CA GLN A 38 6.46 8.08 -3.18
C GLN A 38 7.42 7.07 -3.84
N TYR A 39 8.70 7.41 -3.97
CA TYR A 39 9.73 6.58 -4.59
C TYR A 39 10.97 6.49 -3.69
N ALA A 40 11.55 5.30 -3.58
CA ALA A 40 12.83 5.12 -2.90
C ALA A 40 13.88 5.98 -3.59
N GLY A 41 14.38 7.01 -2.90
CA GLY A 41 15.34 7.96 -3.49
C GLY A 41 16.72 7.37 -3.82
N ARG A 42 16.93 6.07 -3.57
CA ARG A 42 18.16 5.35 -3.85
C ARG A 42 17.85 3.90 -4.18
N VAL A 43 18.31 3.45 -5.35
CA VAL A 43 18.36 2.04 -5.70
C VAL A 43 19.60 1.45 -5.01
N LEU A 44 19.42 0.44 -4.17
CA LEU A 44 20.54 -0.29 -3.58
C LEU A 44 20.97 -1.40 -4.52
N ASP A 45 22.27 -1.72 -4.53
CA ASP A 45 22.82 -2.83 -5.30
C ASP A 45 22.60 -4.17 -4.59
N ARG A 46 21.32 -4.45 -4.26
CA ARG A 46 20.86 -5.69 -3.66
C ARG A 46 19.72 -6.22 -4.49
N ASP A 47 19.95 -7.38 -5.09
CA ASP A 47 18.95 -8.07 -5.89
C ASP A 47 17.92 -8.76 -4.99
N ILE A 48 16.65 -8.66 -5.37
CA ILE A 48 15.53 -9.38 -4.77
C ILE A 48 14.79 -10.08 -5.91
N THR A 49 14.54 -11.37 -5.73
CA THR A 49 13.65 -12.13 -6.61
C THR A 49 12.24 -12.09 -6.04
N ILE A 50 11.31 -11.60 -6.86
CA ILE A 50 9.88 -11.61 -6.57
C ILE A 50 9.27 -12.76 -7.37
N HIS A 51 8.52 -13.62 -6.68
CA HIS A 51 7.73 -14.67 -7.32
C HIS A 51 6.27 -14.23 -7.42
N PHE A 52 5.70 -14.37 -8.60
CA PHE A 52 4.31 -14.03 -8.88
C PHE A 52 3.49 -15.30 -8.92
N ASP A 53 2.46 -15.32 -8.07
CA ASP A 53 1.49 -16.41 -7.99
C ASP A 53 0.10 -15.88 -8.32
N ALA A 54 -0.70 -16.70 -8.99
CA ALA A 54 -2.02 -16.33 -9.46
C ALA A 54 -2.99 -17.49 -9.25
N ASN A 55 -4.04 -17.25 -8.47
CA ASN A 55 -5.07 -18.24 -8.18
C ASN A 55 -6.45 -17.65 -8.49
N THR A 56 -7.33 -18.47 -9.07
CA THR A 56 -8.75 -18.14 -9.25
C THR A 56 -9.59 -18.99 -8.31
N ASN A 57 -10.52 -18.36 -7.61
CA ASN A 57 -11.47 -19.07 -6.75
C ASN A 57 -12.89 -18.56 -7.03
N GLY A 58 -13.80 -19.46 -7.34
CA GLY A 58 -15.21 -19.13 -7.62
C GLY A 58 -15.50 -18.50 -8.98
N ILE A 59 -14.48 -18.28 -9.83
CA ILE A 59 -14.62 -17.71 -11.18
C ILE A 59 -13.86 -18.58 -12.19
N PRO A 60 -14.49 -19.03 -13.30
CA PRO A 60 -13.88 -19.89 -14.31
C PRO A 60 -12.99 -19.10 -15.29
N TRP A 61 -12.10 -18.28 -14.74
CA TRP A 61 -11.11 -17.55 -15.53
C TRP A 61 -9.78 -18.29 -15.50
N GLN A 62 -9.07 -18.23 -16.63
CA GLN A 62 -7.65 -18.53 -16.65
C GLN A 62 -6.91 -17.24 -16.33
N PHE A 63 -6.30 -17.18 -15.15
CA PHE A 63 -5.55 -16.02 -14.68
C PHE A 63 -4.12 -16.47 -14.36
N GLU A 64 -3.15 -15.96 -15.10
CA GLU A 64 -1.76 -16.37 -14.99
C GLU A 64 -0.83 -15.15 -15.12
N PRO A 65 0.29 -15.13 -14.37
CA PRO A 65 1.30 -14.10 -14.56
C PRO A 65 2.04 -14.33 -15.87
N VAL A 66 2.36 -13.25 -16.60
CA VAL A 66 3.18 -13.35 -17.83
C VAL A 66 4.60 -13.80 -17.50
N ALA A 67 5.12 -13.41 -16.33
CA ALA A 67 6.40 -13.85 -15.80
C ALA A 67 6.22 -14.40 -14.37
N ARG A 68 6.69 -15.62 -14.11
CA ARG A 68 6.57 -16.27 -12.78
C ARG A 68 7.53 -15.71 -11.74
N SER A 69 8.63 -15.11 -12.18
CA SER A 69 9.60 -14.49 -11.29
C SER A 69 10.32 -13.35 -11.99
N VAL A 70 10.61 -12.29 -11.24
CA VAL A 70 11.44 -11.18 -11.71
C VAL A 70 12.46 -10.85 -10.63
N THR A 71 13.71 -10.67 -11.03
CA THR A 71 14.77 -10.17 -10.15
C THR A 71 14.95 -8.68 -10.40
N ILE A 72 14.79 -7.88 -9.35
CA ILE A 72 14.95 -6.42 -9.40
C ILE A 72 15.85 -5.96 -8.25
N LYS A 73 16.38 -4.75 -8.38
CA LYS A 73 17.12 -4.11 -7.29
C LYS A 73 16.19 -3.46 -6.29
N VAL A 74 16.59 -3.46 -5.01
CA VAL A 74 15.83 -2.75 -3.96
C VAL A 74 15.69 -1.27 -4.33
N GLY A 75 14.45 -0.79 -4.43
CA GLY A 75 14.12 0.58 -4.79
C GLY A 75 13.87 0.81 -6.29
N GLU A 76 14.08 -0.22 -7.11
CA GLU A 76 13.70 -0.23 -8.52
C GLU A 76 12.18 -0.38 -8.67
N THR A 77 11.58 0.37 -9.59
CA THR A 77 10.15 0.27 -9.91
C THR A 77 10.01 -0.57 -11.17
N THR A 78 9.25 -1.66 -11.09
CA THR A 78 8.97 -2.54 -12.22
C THR A 78 7.47 -2.78 -12.37
N GLN A 79 7.06 -3.11 -13.59
CA GLN A 79 5.68 -3.46 -13.89
C GLN A 79 5.56 -4.97 -14.09
N ALA A 80 4.59 -5.58 -13.42
CA ALA A 80 4.26 -7.00 -13.58
C ALA A 80 2.96 -7.13 -14.37
N HIS A 81 2.99 -7.89 -15.46
CA HIS A 81 1.82 -8.12 -16.32
C HIS A 81 1.16 -9.46 -15.98
N TYR A 82 -0.18 -9.46 -16.00
CA TYR A 82 -1.00 -10.65 -15.82
C TYR A 82 -1.94 -10.81 -17.02
N SER A 83 -2.16 -12.05 -17.43
CA SER A 83 -3.12 -12.42 -18.46
C SER A 83 -4.37 -13.00 -17.80
N ALA A 84 -5.54 -12.52 -18.22
CA ALA A 84 -6.83 -13.03 -17.78
C ALA A 84 -7.68 -13.39 -19.00
N THR A 85 -8.22 -14.61 -19.04
CA THR A 85 -9.09 -15.07 -20.13
C THR A 85 -10.36 -15.69 -19.54
N ASN A 86 -11.53 -15.18 -19.96
CA ASN A 86 -12.81 -15.79 -19.63
C ASN A 86 -12.99 -17.06 -20.47
N LYS A 87 -13.18 -18.21 -19.81
CA LYS A 87 -13.45 -19.49 -20.49
C LYS A 87 -14.94 -19.81 -20.59
N PHE A 88 -15.81 -18.85 -20.29
CA PHE A 88 -17.25 -19.07 -20.21
C PHE A 88 -17.99 -18.23 -21.25
N ASP A 89 -19.11 -18.76 -21.75
CA ASP A 89 -19.92 -18.12 -22.80
C ASP A 89 -20.78 -16.93 -22.30
N ARG A 90 -20.60 -16.51 -21.03
CA ARG A 90 -21.30 -15.37 -20.45
C ARG A 90 -20.30 -14.39 -19.85
N PRO A 91 -20.62 -13.08 -19.86
CA PRO A 91 -19.83 -12.10 -19.16
C PRO A 91 -19.81 -12.41 -17.67
N ILE A 92 -18.62 -12.45 -17.09
CA ILE A 92 -18.44 -12.59 -15.64
C ILE A 92 -17.71 -11.35 -15.14
N THR A 93 -18.08 -10.88 -13.96
CA THR A 93 -17.39 -9.79 -13.27
C THR A 93 -16.56 -10.38 -12.15
N GLY A 94 -15.29 -10.01 -12.10
CA GLY A 94 -14.34 -10.46 -11.09
C GLY A 94 -13.54 -9.29 -10.53
N ARG A 95 -13.14 -9.42 -9.27
CA ARG A 95 -12.24 -8.48 -8.59
C ARG A 95 -10.98 -9.22 -8.15
N ALA A 96 -9.83 -8.75 -8.61
CA ALA A 96 -8.55 -9.37 -8.27
C ALA A 96 -8.07 -8.90 -6.90
N SER A 97 -8.08 -9.77 -5.89
CA SER A 97 -7.38 -9.50 -4.62
C SER A 97 -5.89 -9.80 -4.75
N PHE A 98 -5.06 -9.18 -3.91
CA PHE A 98 -3.62 -9.48 -3.86
C PHE A 98 -3.16 -9.61 -2.41
N ASN A 99 -2.12 -10.41 -2.20
CA ASN A 99 -1.40 -10.55 -0.94
C ASN A 99 0.12 -10.59 -1.22
N VAL A 100 0.93 -10.26 -0.20
CA VAL A 100 2.39 -10.32 -0.27
C VAL A 100 2.86 -11.25 0.85
N GLN A 101 3.71 -12.22 0.51
CA GLN A 101 4.31 -13.14 1.47
C GLN A 101 5.85 -13.14 1.28
N PRO A 102 6.64 -13.10 2.36
CA PRO A 102 6.26 -13.05 3.77
C PRO A 102 5.74 -11.67 4.20
N GLU A 103 4.86 -11.63 5.21
CA GLU A 103 4.20 -10.41 5.69
C GLU A 103 5.18 -9.28 6.07
N MET A 104 6.33 -9.64 6.63
CA MET A 104 7.43 -8.71 6.95
C MET A 104 7.98 -7.95 5.74
N ALA A 105 7.83 -8.50 4.52
CA ALA A 105 8.19 -7.80 3.28
C ALA A 105 7.10 -6.84 2.80
N GLY A 106 5.86 -6.98 3.27
CA GLY A 106 4.71 -6.14 2.89
C GLY A 106 4.92 -4.66 3.18
N ALA A 107 5.61 -4.31 4.28
CA ALA A 107 5.92 -2.92 4.63
C ALA A 107 6.89 -2.24 3.63
N TYR A 108 7.65 -3.02 2.87
CA TYR A 108 8.62 -2.53 1.88
C TYR A 108 8.10 -2.61 0.44
N PHE A 109 7.01 -3.36 0.22
CA PHE A 109 6.45 -3.57 -1.10
C PHE A 109 5.36 -2.54 -1.40
N ASN A 110 5.71 -1.51 -2.16
CA ASN A 110 4.76 -0.47 -2.55
C ASN A 110 4.18 -0.80 -3.93
N LYS A 111 2.88 -1.14 -3.96
CA LYS A 111 2.15 -1.30 -5.22
C LYS A 111 1.67 0.07 -5.71
N VAL A 112 2.27 0.56 -6.79
CA VAL A 112 2.04 1.92 -7.31
C VAL A 112 0.75 2.00 -8.15
N GLU A 113 0.34 0.92 -8.81
CA GLU A 113 -0.88 0.90 -9.63
C GLU A 113 -1.81 -0.27 -9.29
N CYS A 114 -3.09 0.05 -9.05
CA CYS A 114 -4.08 -0.86 -8.49
C CYS A 114 -5.20 -1.17 -9.49
N PHE A 115 -4.95 -2.13 -10.39
CA PHE A 115 -6.05 -2.86 -11.05
C PHE A 115 -6.86 -3.74 -10.06
N CYS A 116 -6.29 -4.04 -8.88
CA CYS A 116 -6.88 -4.97 -7.92
C CYS A 116 -8.21 -4.51 -7.29
N PHE A 117 -8.50 -3.22 -7.27
CA PHE A 117 -9.73 -2.72 -6.64
C PHE A 117 -10.85 -2.43 -7.63
N THR A 118 -10.62 -2.64 -8.92
CA THR A 118 -11.61 -2.36 -9.96
C THR A 118 -12.30 -3.65 -10.39
N ASP A 119 -13.63 -3.62 -10.39
CA ASP A 119 -14.42 -4.70 -10.96
C ASP A 119 -14.18 -4.76 -12.46
N THR A 120 -13.58 -5.86 -12.91
CA THR A 120 -13.32 -6.09 -14.33
C THR A 120 -14.37 -7.06 -14.84
N THR A 121 -15.06 -6.69 -15.91
CA THR A 121 -16.01 -7.60 -16.59
C THR A 121 -15.37 -8.09 -17.87
N LEU A 122 -15.09 -9.39 -17.94
CA LEU A 122 -14.61 -10.04 -19.15
C LEU A 122 -15.82 -10.64 -19.87
N LYS A 123 -15.95 -10.32 -21.16
CA LYS A 123 -16.99 -10.87 -22.03
C LYS A 123 -16.56 -12.21 -22.58
#